data_AF-A0A1I7US04-F1
#
_entry.id   AF-A0A1I7US04-F1
#
_cell.length_a   1.000
_cell.length_b   1.000
_cell.length_c   1.000
_cell.angle_alpha   90.00
_cell.angle_beta   90.00
_cell.angle_gamma   90.00
#
_symmetry.space_group_name_H-M   'P 1'
#
loop_
_entity.id
_entity.type
_entity.pdbx_description
1 polymer ?
#
loop_
_entity_poly.entity_id
_entity_poly.type
_entity_poly.pdbx_seq_one_letter_code
_entity_poly.pdbx_strand_id
1 'polypeptide(L)'
;MENEMFNGNGKVLCPMTIAAFESLLVHLDNRIERKKNKVHGKRTPVYKALCRQHKITKDIIRIGKQSFTVNRLKRVVIKGLFNNEFYKIPE
;
A
#
# COMPACT_ATOMS: atom_id res chain seq x y z
N MET A 1 -1.92 -15.62 -30.32
CA MET A 1 -1.93 -14.86 -29.05
C MET A 1 -0.86 -15.49 -28.17
N GLU A 2 0.35 -14.98 -28.26
CA GLU A 2 1.46 -15.49 -27.46
C GLU A 2 1.32 -14.96 -26.02
N ASN A 3 1.39 -15.89 -25.08
CA ASN A 3 1.57 -15.58 -23.67
C ASN A 3 2.89 -14.81 -23.52
N GLU A 4 2.82 -13.49 -23.40
CA GLU A 4 3.95 -12.71 -22.89
C GLU A 4 4.23 -13.18 -21.45
N MET A 5 5.10 -14.19 -21.35
CA MET A 5 5.82 -14.49 -20.12
C MET A 5 6.39 -13.16 -19.63
N PHE A 6 5.94 -12.74 -18.45
CA PHE A 6 6.50 -11.61 -17.70
C PHE A 6 8.03 -11.74 -17.65
N ASN A 7 8.72 -11.17 -18.65
CA ASN A 7 10.17 -11.21 -18.75
C ASN A 7 10.73 -10.42 -17.57
N GLY A 8 11.36 -11.17 -16.67
CA GLY A 8 11.61 -10.83 -15.27
C GLY A 8 12.72 -9.81 -15.00
N ASN A 9 12.89 -8.80 -15.85
CA ASN A 9 13.73 -7.63 -15.56
C ASN A 9 12.82 -6.40 -15.47
N GLY A 10 12.01 -6.36 -14.40
CA GLY A 10 10.90 -5.43 -14.30
C GLY A 10 11.36 -3.98 -14.29
N LYS A 11 10.80 -3.19 -15.20
CA LYS A 11 10.86 -1.73 -15.15
C LYS A 11 10.16 -1.26 -13.87
N VAL A 12 10.63 -0.13 -13.34
CA VAL A 12 10.02 0.67 -12.27
C VAL A 12 8.50 0.73 -12.47
N LEU A 13 7.70 0.74 -11.39
CA LEU A 13 6.26 1.00 -11.51
C LEU A 13 6.07 2.28 -12.34
N CYS A 14 5.07 2.28 -13.22
CA CYS A 14 4.87 3.46 -14.05
C CYS A 14 4.63 4.69 -13.14
N PRO A 15 5.16 5.87 -13.51
CA PRO A 15 5.07 7.06 -12.66
C PRO A 15 3.65 7.39 -12.19
N MET A 16 2.64 7.12 -13.03
CA MET A 16 1.22 7.30 -12.71
C MET A 16 0.76 6.39 -11.56
N THR A 17 1.22 5.15 -11.52
CA THR A 17 0.91 4.22 -10.42
C THR A 17 1.56 4.68 -9.12
N ILE A 18 2.82 5.17 -9.19
CA ILE A 18 3.51 5.74 -8.03
C ILE A 18 2.75 6.96 -7.49
N ALA A 19 2.35 7.88 -8.37
CA ALA A 19 1.58 9.07 -8.02
C ALA A 19 0.22 8.71 -7.38
N ALA A 20 -0.46 7.68 -7.86
CA ALA A 20 -1.71 7.20 -7.26
C ALA A 20 -1.51 6.68 -5.83
N PHE A 21 -0.44 5.92 -5.58
CA PHE A 21 -0.12 5.46 -4.23
C PHE A 21 0.36 6.61 -3.32
N GLU A 22 1.06 7.60 -3.84
CA GLU A 22 1.45 8.80 -3.08
C GLU A 22 0.22 9.62 -2.66
N SER A 23 -0.76 9.79 -3.57
CA SER A 23 -2.07 10.39 -3.24
C SER A 23 -2.81 9.59 -2.15
N LEU A 24 -2.79 8.26 -2.25
CA LEU A 24 -3.35 7.39 -1.22
C LEU A 24 -2.65 7.56 0.14
N LEU A 25 -1.32 7.76 0.18
CA LEU A 25 -0.62 8.04 1.44
C LEU A 25 -1.13 9.31 2.11
N VAL A 26 -1.28 10.40 1.35
CA VAL A 26 -1.81 11.67 1.88
C VAL A 26 -3.21 11.48 2.46
N HIS A 27 -4.06 10.73 1.76
CA HIS A 27 -5.40 10.40 2.26
C HIS A 27 -5.35 9.59 3.57
N LEU A 28 -4.45 8.61 3.66
CA LEU A 28 -4.29 7.78 4.87
C LEU A 28 -3.74 8.58 6.04
N ASP A 29 -2.75 9.45 5.82
CA ASP A 29 -2.18 10.33 6.86
C ASP A 29 -3.26 11.22 7.49
N ASN A 30 -4.09 11.85 6.66
CA ASN A 30 -5.23 12.65 7.14
C ASN A 30 -6.20 11.85 8.01
N ARG A 31 -6.51 10.61 7.61
CA ARG A 31 -7.39 9.73 8.39
C ARG A 31 -6.74 9.26 9.69
N ILE A 32 -5.44 8.96 9.67
CA ILE A 32 -4.67 8.57 10.85
C ILE A 32 -4.68 9.71 11.86
N GLU A 33 -4.36 10.94 11.47
CA GLU A 33 -4.35 12.10 12.37
C GLU A 33 -5.74 12.36 12.98
N ARG A 34 -6.82 12.30 12.17
CA ARG A 34 -8.19 12.42 12.69
C ARG A 34 -8.53 11.36 13.75
N LYS A 35 -8.06 10.11 13.56
CA LYS A 35 -8.34 8.99 14.49
C LYS A 35 -7.34 8.91 15.65
N LYS A 36 -6.17 9.53 15.54
CA LYS A 36 -5.12 9.63 16.56
C LYS A 36 -5.56 10.49 17.75
N ASN A 37 -6.35 11.53 17.49
CA ASN A 37 -6.79 12.52 18.48
C ASN A 37 -7.83 12.02 19.51
N LYS A 38 -8.12 10.71 19.60
CA LYS A 38 -8.92 10.18 20.71
C LYS A 38 -8.02 10.02 21.94
N VAL A 39 -8.03 11.07 22.77
CA VAL A 39 -7.05 11.43 23.81
C VAL A 39 -6.79 10.35 24.87
N HIS A 40 -7.72 9.46 25.22
CA HIS A 40 -7.44 8.38 26.16
C HIS A 40 -8.28 7.13 25.86
N GLY A 41 -7.61 6.03 25.50
CA GLY A 41 -8.23 4.74 25.21
C GLY A 41 -7.37 3.87 24.29
N LYS A 42 -7.58 2.55 24.35
CA LYS A 42 -6.92 1.58 23.45
C LYS A 42 -7.12 2.03 21.99
N ARG A 43 -6.03 2.02 21.20
CA ARG A 43 -6.07 2.32 19.74
C ARG A 43 -7.18 1.52 19.06
N THR A 44 -8.09 2.21 18.37
CA THR A 44 -9.23 1.58 17.71
C THR A 44 -8.78 0.61 16.62
N PRO A 45 -9.55 -0.46 16.34
CA PRO A 45 -9.27 -1.36 15.21
C PRO A 45 -9.11 -0.60 13.89
N VAL A 46 -9.92 0.45 13.69
CA VAL A 46 -9.86 1.36 12.53
C VAL A 46 -8.50 2.07 12.45
N TYR A 47 -8.01 2.65 13.54
CA TYR A 47 -6.69 3.28 13.57
C TYR A 47 -5.58 2.27 13.22
N LYS A 48 -5.63 1.07 13.81
CA LYS A 48 -4.63 0.02 13.52
C LYS A 48 -4.67 -0.43 12.06
N ALA A 49 -5.87 -0.54 11.47
CA ALA A 49 -6.04 -0.84 10.05
C ALA A 49 -5.44 0.27 9.17
N LEU A 50 -5.71 1.54 9.48
CA LEU A 50 -5.16 2.69 8.74
C LEU A 50 -3.63 2.69 8.77
N CYS A 51 -3.02 2.48 9.94
CA CYS A 51 -1.57 2.38 10.07
C CYS A 51 -0.97 1.22 9.25
N ARG A 52 -1.66 0.07 9.19
CA ARG A 52 -1.22 -1.08 8.38
C ARG A 52 -1.28 -0.77 6.89
N GLN A 53 -2.42 -0.26 6.41
CA GLN A 53 -2.60 0.12 5.02
C GLN A 53 -1.56 1.17 4.61
N HIS A 54 -1.32 2.17 5.46
CA HIS A 54 -0.30 3.20 5.23
C HIS A 54 1.11 2.62 5.12
N LYS A 55 1.49 1.68 6.00
CA LYS A 55 2.80 1.01 5.92
C LYS A 55 2.98 0.25 4.60
N ILE A 56 1.95 -0.47 4.16
CA ILE A 56 2.00 -1.27 2.93
C ILE A 56 2.08 -0.37 1.71
N THR A 57 1.30 0.71 1.67
CA THR A 57 1.37 1.69 0.60
C THR A 57 2.78 2.29 0.49
N LYS A 58 3.44 2.62 1.62
CA LYS A 58 4.84 3.05 1.63
C LYS A 58 5.79 2.00 1.06
N ASP A 59 5.61 0.73 1.44
CA ASP A 59 6.43 -0.37 0.93
C ASP A 59 6.23 -0.58 -0.57
N ILE A 60 5.00 -0.45 -1.09
CA ILE A 60 4.71 -0.52 -2.53
C ILE A 60 5.41 0.60 -3.28
N ILE A 61 5.32 1.85 -2.81
CA ILE A 61 6.01 2.98 -3.45
C ILE A 61 7.52 2.76 -3.44
N ARG A 62 8.07 2.35 -2.29
CA ARG A 62 9.51 2.10 -2.13
C ARG A 62 10.01 1.02 -3.08
N ILE A 63 9.30 -0.10 -3.19
CA ILE A 63 9.64 -1.19 -4.13
C ILE A 63 9.40 -0.74 -5.57
N GLY A 64 8.32 0.02 -5.79
CA GLY A 64 7.94 0.53 -7.10
C GLY A 64 8.95 1.47 -7.72
N LYS A 65 9.69 2.23 -6.90
CA LYS A 65 10.80 3.11 -7.31
C LYS A 65 12.13 2.37 -7.56
N GLN A 66 12.23 1.09 -7.22
CA GLN A 66 13.43 0.27 -7.41
C GLN A 66 13.33 -0.58 -8.69
N SER A 67 14.47 -0.86 -9.32
CA SER A 67 14.59 -1.83 -10.41
C SER A 67 14.20 -3.23 -9.91
N PHE A 68 13.27 -3.88 -10.60
CA PHE A 68 12.39 -4.85 -9.97
C PHE A 68 12.99 -6.25 -9.80
N THR A 69 12.72 -6.88 -8.64
CA THR A 69 12.47 -8.32 -8.56
C THR A 69 10.97 -8.52 -8.41
N VAL A 70 10.28 -8.98 -9.47
CA VAL A 70 8.82 -9.21 -9.56
C VAL A 70 8.25 -9.96 -8.34
N ASN A 71 9.06 -10.81 -7.73
CA ASN A 71 8.71 -11.57 -6.53
C ASN A 71 8.50 -10.69 -5.28
N ARG A 72 9.21 -9.56 -5.15
CA ARG A 72 9.06 -8.65 -3.99
C ARG A 72 7.72 -7.91 -4.04
N LEU A 73 7.36 -7.33 -5.20
CA LEU A 73 6.07 -6.67 -5.34
C LEU A 73 4.93 -7.68 -5.25
N LYS A 74 5.04 -8.83 -5.91
CA LYS A 74 4.04 -9.91 -5.80
C LYS A 74 3.80 -10.27 -4.34
N ARG A 75 4.85 -10.47 -3.54
CA ARG A 75 4.69 -10.77 -2.09
C ARG A 75 3.96 -9.67 -1.33
N VAL A 76 4.27 -8.40 -1.58
CA VAL A 76 3.62 -7.27 -0.86
C VAL A 76 2.16 -7.12 -1.28
N VAL A 77 1.86 -7.18 -2.58
CA VAL A 77 0.49 -7.06 -3.10
C VAL A 77 -0.35 -8.26 -2.68
N ILE A 78 0.16 -9.48 -2.85
CA ILE A 78 -0.52 -10.71 -2.43
C ILE A 78 -0.79 -10.66 -0.92
N LYS A 79 0.21 -10.32 -0.10
CA LYS A 79 0.03 -10.22 1.35
C LYS A 79 -1.03 -9.17 1.72
N GLY A 80 -1.00 -8.00 1.08
CA GLY A 80 -1.99 -6.96 1.34
C GLY A 80 -3.41 -7.32 0.87
N LEU A 81 -3.55 -8.06 -0.23
CA LEU A 81 -4.84 -8.58 -0.69
C LEU A 81 -5.39 -9.66 0.24
N PHE A 82 -4.57 -10.64 0.64
CA PHE A 82 -4.98 -11.73 1.55
C PHE A 82 -5.32 -11.25 2.95
N ASN A 83 -4.66 -10.19 3.43
CA ASN A 83 -4.93 -9.62 4.76
C ASN A 83 -6.06 -8.58 4.77
N ASN A 84 -6.78 -8.41 3.66
CA ASN A 84 -7.76 -7.34 3.46
C ASN A 84 -7.23 -5.93 3.74
N GLU A 85 -5.93 -5.70 3.55
CA GLU A 85 -5.26 -4.44 3.90
C GLU A 85 -5.53 -3.32 2.89
N PHE A 86 -6.04 -3.65 1.70
CA PHE A 86 -6.48 -2.69 0.68
C PHE A 86 -7.99 -2.43 0.66
N TYR A 87 -8.77 -3.13 1.50
CA TYR A 87 -10.22 -2.94 1.52
C TYR A 87 -10.59 -1.60 2.13
N LYS A 88 -11.78 -1.10 1.77
CA LYS A 88 -12.32 0.14 2.32
C LYS A 88 -12.42 0.02 3.84
N ILE A 89 -11.53 0.73 4.54
CA ILE A 89 -11.64 0.86 6.00
C ILE A 89 -12.86 1.75 6.29
N PRO A 90 -13.82 1.31 7.11
CA PRO A 90 -15.00 2.11 7.47
C PRO A 90 -14.61 3.47 8.07
N GLU A 91 -15.48 4.46 7.87
CA GLU A 91 -15.22 5.85 8.27
C GLU A 91 -15.20 6.08 9.78
#